data_AF-A0A2R7NT09-F1
#
_entry.id   AF-A0A2R7NT09-F1
#
_cell.length_a   1.000
_cell.length_b   1.000
_cell.length_c   1.000
_cell.angle_alpha   90.00
_cell.angle_beta   90.00
_cell.angle_gamma   90.00
#
_symmetry.space_group_name_H-M   'P 1'
#
loop_
_entity.id
_entity.type
_entity.pdbx_description
1 polymer ?
#
loop_
_entity_poly.entity_id
_entity_poly.type
_entity_poly.pdbx_seq_one_letter_code
_entity_poly.pdbx_strand_id
1 'polypeptide(L)'
;MKGAGMDQSMPQGKMDMKAMMKENSDKMASVPMSGNPDVDFAQMMRVHHQGAIDMAQAQLRDGKDPKMLKMAKDIVAAQKKEIAELDAFLARSGKTPAAPAK
;
A
#
# COMPACT_ATOMS: atom_id res chain seq x y z
N MET A 1 -16.30 -25.00 36.23
CA MET A 1 -15.04 -25.35 35.52
C MET A 1 -15.40 -25.43 34.04
N LYS A 2 -14.77 -24.80 33.05
CA LYS A 2 -13.56 -23.98 32.92
C LYS A 2 -13.69 -23.36 31.50
N GLY A 3 -13.54 -22.04 31.37
CA GLY A 3 -13.55 -21.37 30.06
C GLY A 3 -12.36 -21.79 29.22
N ALA A 4 -12.57 -22.06 27.94
CA ALA A 4 -11.50 -22.22 26.97
C ALA A 4 -11.19 -20.83 26.39
N GLY A 5 -10.19 -20.16 26.99
CA GLY A 5 -9.58 -18.98 26.41
C GLY A 5 -8.81 -19.38 25.16
N MET A 6 -9.18 -18.79 24.03
CA MET A 6 -8.33 -18.75 22.85
C MET A 6 -7.23 -17.73 23.13
N ASP A 7 -6.11 -18.21 23.67
CA ASP A 7 -4.86 -17.49 23.68
C ASP A 7 -4.37 -17.37 22.22
N GLN A 8 -4.78 -16.29 21.55
CA GLN A 8 -4.10 -15.83 20.33
C GLN A 8 -3.07 -14.78 20.74
N SER A 9 -2.06 -15.23 21.47
CA SER A 9 -0.80 -14.50 21.60
C SER A 9 -0.12 -14.47 20.24
N MET A 10 -0.49 -13.49 19.40
CA MET A 10 0.21 -13.20 18.16
C MET A 10 1.64 -12.77 18.51
N PRO A 11 2.69 -13.45 18.00
CA PRO A 11 4.06 -13.07 18.29
C PRO A 11 4.33 -11.68 17.71
N GLN A 12 4.39 -10.67 18.59
CA GLN A 12 4.96 -9.37 18.31
C GLN A 12 6.44 -9.57 18.00
N GLY A 13 6.82 -9.52 16.71
CA GLY A 13 8.24 -9.56 16.35
C GLY A 13 8.57 -9.91 14.90
N LYS A 14 7.61 -10.29 14.05
CA LYS A 14 7.82 -10.50 12.62
C LYS A 14 6.55 -10.11 11.88
N MET A 15 6.55 -8.99 11.15
CA MET A 15 5.38 -8.67 10.33
C MET A 15 5.25 -9.74 9.24
N ASP A 16 4.15 -10.49 9.26
CA ASP A 16 3.86 -11.48 8.23
C ASP A 16 3.63 -10.76 6.88
N MET A 17 4.57 -10.92 5.95
CA MET A 17 4.48 -10.36 4.59
C MET A 17 3.16 -10.74 3.90
N LYS A 18 2.62 -11.93 4.17
CA LYS A 18 1.33 -12.36 3.64
C LYS A 18 0.17 -11.58 4.24
N ALA A 19 0.21 -11.29 5.54
CA ALA A 19 -0.80 -10.47 6.19
C ALA A 19 -0.76 -9.03 5.66
N MET A 20 0.43 -8.44 5.47
CA MET A 20 0.59 -7.12 4.85
C MET A 20 0.04 -7.09 3.43
N MET A 21 0.36 -8.10 2.61
CA MET A 21 -0.16 -8.18 1.24
C MET A 21 -1.69 -8.33 1.24
N LYS A 22 -2.25 -9.14 2.14
CA LYS A 22 -3.70 -9.29 2.28
C LYS A 22 -4.36 -7.96 2.67
N GLU A 23 -3.83 -7.27 3.67
CA GLU A 23 -4.35 -5.97 4.09
C GLU A 23 -4.29 -4.95 2.95
N ASN A 24 -3.19 -4.92 2.19
CA ASN A 24 -3.08 -4.07 1.01
C ASN A 24 -4.11 -4.43 -0.06
N SER A 25 -4.31 -5.73 -0.34
CA SER A 25 -5.35 -6.18 -1.27
C SER A 25 -6.76 -5.80 -0.80
N ASP A 26 -7.06 -5.93 0.49
CA ASP A 26 -8.34 -5.52 1.05
C ASP A 26 -8.55 -4.00 0.91
N LYS A 27 -7.51 -3.19 1.17
CA LYS A 27 -7.54 -1.73 0.93
C LYS A 27 -7.78 -1.40 -0.54
N MET A 28 -7.08 -2.05 -1.46
CA MET A 28 -7.25 -1.88 -2.91
C MET A 28 -8.68 -2.21 -3.35
N ALA A 29 -9.25 -3.31 -2.85
CA ALA A 29 -10.62 -3.69 -3.14
C ALA A 29 -11.67 -2.69 -2.60
N SER A 30 -11.30 -1.89 -1.59
CA SER A 30 -12.18 -0.88 -0.98
C SER A 30 -12.11 0.50 -1.65
N VAL A 31 -11.23 0.71 -2.63
CA VAL A 31 -11.11 2.00 -3.33
C VAL A 31 -12.38 2.26 -4.16
N PRO A 32 -13.10 3.37 -3.93
CA PRO A 32 -14.30 3.68 -4.68
C PRO A 32 -13.95 4.04 -6.13
N MET A 33 -14.60 3.40 -7.10
CA MET A 33 -14.38 3.68 -8.52
C MET A 33 -15.22 4.88 -8.96
N SER A 34 -14.55 5.88 -9.53
CA SER A 34 -15.16 7.09 -10.06
C SER A 34 -15.72 6.90 -11.47
N GLY A 35 -15.28 5.86 -12.19
CA GLY A 35 -15.58 5.65 -13.61
C GLY A 35 -14.70 6.46 -14.56
N ASN A 36 -13.81 7.31 -14.03
CA ASN A 36 -12.74 7.93 -14.80
C ASN A 36 -11.47 7.08 -14.68
N PRO A 37 -10.98 6.48 -15.78
CA PRO A 37 -9.81 5.59 -15.73
C PRO A 37 -8.55 6.23 -15.14
N ASP A 38 -8.32 7.53 -15.38
CA ASP A 38 -7.14 8.22 -14.86
C ASP A 38 -7.23 8.42 -13.34
N VAL A 39 -8.43 8.77 -12.85
CA VAL A 39 -8.71 8.92 -11.40
C VAL A 39 -8.63 7.57 -10.71
N ASP A 40 -9.25 6.55 -11.28
CA ASP A 40 -9.27 5.21 -10.72
C ASP A 40 -7.85 4.61 -10.69
N PHE A 41 -7.07 4.79 -11.76
CA PHE A 41 -5.65 4.40 -11.79
C PHE A 41 -4.88 5.10 -10.67
N ALA A 42 -5.03 6.41 -10.52
CA ALA A 42 -4.25 7.15 -9.53
C ALA A 42 -4.62 6.79 -8.09
N GLN A 43 -5.91 6.60 -7.78
CA GLN A 43 -6.37 6.18 -6.46
C GLN A 43 -5.85 4.77 -6.12
N MET A 44 -6.02 3.83 -7.04
CA MET A 44 -5.57 2.45 -6.88
C MET A 44 -4.05 2.39 -6.74
N MET A 45 -3.30 3.05 -7.63
CA MET A 45 -1.85 2.95 -7.63
C MET A 45 -1.22 3.62 -6.42
N ARG A 46 -1.84 4.66 -5.87
CA ARG A 46 -1.42 5.27 -4.61
C ARG A 46 -1.48 4.27 -3.45
N VAL A 47 -2.60 3.54 -3.31
CA VAL A 47 -2.78 2.53 -2.26
C VAL A 47 -1.83 1.36 -2.47
N HIS A 48 -1.72 0.86 -3.71
CA HIS A 48 -0.79 -0.20 -4.07
C HIS A 48 0.66 0.15 -3.71
N HIS A 49 1.07 1.37 -4.03
CA HIS A 49 2.42 1.86 -3.71
C HIS A 49 2.66 1.98 -2.21
N GLN A 50 1.67 2.44 -1.45
CA GLN A 50 1.80 2.48 0.01
C GLN A 50 2.02 1.08 0.60
N GLY A 51 1.28 0.06 0.13
CA GLY A 51 1.50 -1.32 0.59
C GLY A 51 2.89 -1.86 0.24
N ALA A 52 3.41 -1.55 -0.95
CA ALA A 52 4.78 -1.92 -1.32
C ALA A 52 5.84 -1.20 -0.48
N ILE A 53 5.62 0.07 -0.11
CA ILE A 53 6.48 0.80 0.84
C ILE A 53 6.44 0.12 2.22
N ASP A 54 5.27 -0.27 2.71
CA ASP A 54 5.12 -0.89 4.03
C ASP A 54 5.87 -2.23 4.10
N MET A 55 5.78 -3.05 3.04
CA MET A 55 6.55 -4.30 2.92
C MET A 55 8.05 -4.05 2.77
N ALA A 56 8.47 -3.06 1.97
CA ALA A 56 9.87 -2.70 1.83
C ALA A 56 10.45 -2.22 3.17
N GLN A 57 9.70 -1.45 3.95
CA GLN A 57 10.10 -1.05 5.31
C GLN A 57 10.23 -2.26 6.24
N ALA A 58 9.35 -3.26 6.14
CA ALA A 58 9.50 -4.51 6.88
C ALA A 58 10.79 -5.24 6.49
N GLN A 59 11.09 -5.33 5.20
CA GLN A 59 12.35 -5.89 4.70
C GLN A 59 13.57 -5.12 5.23
N LEU A 60 13.50 -3.79 5.35
CA LEU A 60 14.59 -2.98 5.91
C LEU A 60 14.80 -3.18 7.41
N ARG A 61 13.75 -3.51 8.16
CA ARG A 61 13.83 -3.78 9.60
C ARG A 61 14.35 -5.17 9.90
N ASP A 62 13.81 -6.18 9.22
CA ASP A 62 13.95 -7.59 9.61
C ASP A 62 14.81 -8.41 8.64
N GLY A 63 15.06 -7.87 7.44
CA GLY A 63 15.82 -8.52 6.37
C GLY A 63 17.32 -8.58 6.66
N LYS A 64 17.99 -9.55 6.02
CA LYS A 64 19.43 -9.82 6.24
C LYS A 64 20.26 -9.79 4.97
N ASP A 65 19.66 -10.06 3.82
CA ASP A 65 20.36 -10.08 2.54
C ASP A 65 20.65 -8.64 2.06
N PRO A 66 21.93 -8.25 1.84
CA PRO A 66 22.29 -6.89 1.46
C PRO A 66 21.68 -6.44 0.13
N LYS A 67 21.50 -7.35 -0.84
CA LYS A 67 20.90 -7.02 -2.14
C LYS A 67 19.41 -6.74 -1.98
N MET A 68 18.69 -7.53 -1.17
CA MET A 68 17.28 -7.28 -0.86
C MET A 68 17.08 -6.01 -0.03
N LEU A 69 17.98 -5.72 0.90
CA LEU A 69 17.96 -4.45 1.65
C LEU A 69 18.18 -3.25 0.73
N LYS A 70 19.10 -3.35 -0.24
CA LYS A 70 19.29 -2.30 -1.25
C LYS A 70 18.02 -2.12 -2.09
N MET A 71 17.44 -3.21 -2.58
CA MET A 71 16.20 -3.18 -3.36
C MET A 71 15.05 -2.52 -2.57
N ALA A 72 14.90 -2.85 -1.29
CA ALA A 72 13.88 -2.24 -0.44
C ALA A 72 14.08 -0.72 -0.27
N LYS A 73 15.32 -0.24 -0.13
CA LYS A 73 15.61 1.21 -0.11
C LYS A 73 15.20 1.88 -1.44
N ASP A 74 15.55 1.25 -2.56
CA ASP A 74 15.26 1.76 -3.89
C ASP A 74 13.73 1.83 -4.13
N ILE A 75 12.98 0.79 -3.71
CA ILE A 75 11.51 0.77 -3.75
C ILE A 75 10.91 1.91 -2.93
N VAL A 76 11.35 2.11 -1.69
CA VAL A 76 10.83 3.19 -0.83
C VAL A 76 11.06 4.57 -1.47
N ALA A 77 12.24 4.81 -2.04
CA ALA A 77 12.56 6.08 -2.67
C ALA A 77 11.71 6.35 -3.92
N ALA A 78 11.62 5.37 -4.82
CA ALA A 78 10.86 5.48 -6.07
C ALA A 78 9.36 5.68 -5.79
N GLN A 79 8.77 4.81 -4.96
CA GLN A 79 7.32 4.81 -4.78
C GLN A 79 6.83 5.98 -3.93
N LYS A 80 7.66 6.56 -3.05
CA LYS A 80 7.33 7.84 -2.40
C LYS A 80 7.22 8.98 -3.40
N LYS A 81 8.10 9.02 -4.40
CA LYS A 81 8.04 10.02 -5.47
C LYS A 81 6.78 9.83 -6.31
N GLU A 82 6.47 8.59 -6.70
CA GLU A 82 5.26 8.27 -7.47
C GLU A 82 3.98 8.61 -6.69
N ILE A 83 3.92 8.30 -5.38
CA ILE A 83 2.79 8.72 -4.52
C ILE A 83 2.61 10.25 -4.54
N ALA A 84 3.69 11.02 -4.46
CA ALA A 84 3.58 12.49 -4.52
C ALA A 84 3.02 12.98 -5.86
N GLU A 85 3.39 12.35 -6.98
CA GLU A 85 2.86 12.66 -8.32
C GLU A 85 1.38 12.29 -8.44
N LEU A 86 0.98 11.13 -7.90
CA LEU A 86 -0.41 10.66 -7.85
C LEU A 86 -1.27 11.57 -6.96
N ASP A 87 -0.77 11.97 -5.79
CA ASP A 87 -1.45 12.90 -4.88
C ASP A 87 -1.63 14.28 -5.53
N ALA A 88 -0.61 14.77 -6.23
CA ALA A 88 -0.71 16.01 -7.00
C ALA A 88 -1.75 15.90 -8.13
N PHE A 89 -1.93 14.72 -8.75
CA PHE A 89 -2.99 14.48 -9.73
C PHE A 89 -4.38 14.43 -9.09
N LEU A 90 -4.56 13.68 -8.01
CA LEU A 90 -5.86 13.57 -7.34
C LEU A 90 -6.34 14.94 -6.81
N ALA A 91 -5.42 15.76 -6.29
CA ALA A 91 -5.72 17.10 -5.81
C ALA A 91 -6.18 18.07 -6.92
N ARG A 92 -5.72 17.91 -8.17
CA ARG A 92 -6.19 18.71 -9.33
C ARG A 92 -7.48 18.15 -9.93
N SER A 93 -7.61 16.83 -9.97
CA SER A 93 -8.78 16.15 -10.53
C SER A 93 -10.04 16.35 -9.67
N GLY A 94 -9.91 16.44 -8.34
CA GLY A 94 -11.03 16.81 -7.45
C GLY A 94 -11.51 18.26 -7.56
N LYS A 95 -10.76 19.13 -8.26
CA LYS A 95 -11.12 20.56 -8.49
C LYS A 95 -11.65 20.83 -9.89
N THR A 96 -11.55 19.86 -10.80
CA THR A 96 -11.94 20.03 -12.20
C THR A 96 -13.21 19.22 -12.44
N PRO A 97 -14.30 19.80 -12.97
CA PRO A 97 -15.46 19.01 -13.40
C PRO A 97 -14.98 17.93 -14.37
N ALA A 98 -15.39 16.69 -14.14
CA ALA A 98 -15.02 15.58 -15.00
C ALA A 98 -15.29 15.96 -16.47
N ALA A 99 -14.24 16.00 -17.28
CA ALA A 99 -14.40 16.22 -18.71
C ALA A 99 -15.26 15.08 -19.28
N PRO A 100 -16.19 15.36 -20.21
CA PRO A 100 -17.06 14.34 -20.76
C PRO A 100 -16.20 13.25 -21.41
N ALA A 101 -16.52 12.00 -21.08
CA ALA A 101 -15.96 10.84 -21.76
C ALA A 101 -16.22 10.96 -23.28
N LYS A 102 -15.19 10.69 -24.09
CA LYS A 102 -15.31 10.64 -25.56
C LYS A 102 -16.04 9.38 -26.01
#